data_AF-A0A257QCW3-F1
#
_entry.id   AF-A0A257QCW3-F1
#
_cell.length_a   1.000
_cell.length_b   1.000
_cell.length_c   1.000
_cell.angle_alpha   90.00
_cell.angle_beta   90.00
_cell.angle_gamma   90.00
#
_symmetry.space_group_name_H-M   'P 1'
#
loop_
_entity.id
_entity.type
_entity.pdbx_description
1 polymer ?
#
loop_
_entity_poly.entity_id
_entity_poly.type
_entity_poly.pdbx_seq_one_letter_code
_entity_poly.pdbx_strand_id
1 'polypeptide(L)'
;MVSIVRLSGKIYPHSGIKRTLFIFRSHLIYRALTREWIHQIERTPWLLALLEQRPSLLERIHRPYQQSHFTTRQRLHSVSAHYAACARIGWQKFCTRVADQPLILANFVGKNDEEFVIFLSMRASAHKEGEWLICFSGACLARCEFSVTLSFRQSPAGVVLFIGGLQGPTGVDAHGRVKEVTRALYGERPRNLMLEVVRTIARVAGCVGIELVSSATHVYQHARRRKNLHFDYDQFARDEAGVMTPDQTWLLPMSHPQKALSEIPSKKRSEYTKKYSLIHSIQSDITTRVMNAVQGVDALEAIDARLF
;
A
#
# COMPACT_ATOMS: atom_id res chain seq x y z
N MET A 1 14.49 -15.64 -21.54
CA MET A 1 14.89 -14.22 -21.62
C MET A 1 13.65 -13.35 -21.72
N VAL A 2 13.58 -12.28 -20.93
CA VAL A 2 12.49 -11.32 -20.86
C VAL A 2 12.47 -10.48 -22.15
N SER A 3 11.35 -10.53 -22.88
CA SER A 3 11.17 -9.76 -24.11
C SER A 3 10.27 -8.55 -23.85
N ILE A 4 10.84 -7.34 -24.00
CA ILE A 4 10.09 -6.07 -23.91
C ILE A 4 8.94 -6.05 -24.91
N VAL A 5 9.16 -6.50 -26.15
CA VAL A 5 8.15 -6.50 -27.21
C VAL A 5 7.00 -7.45 -26.87
N ARG A 6 7.30 -8.65 -26.36
CA ARG A 6 6.28 -9.61 -25.91
C ARG A 6 5.46 -9.02 -24.75
N LEU A 7 6.14 -8.55 -23.70
CA LEU A 7 5.48 -8.04 -22.51
C LEU A 7 4.70 -6.75 -22.78
N SER A 8 5.14 -5.92 -23.72
CA SER A 8 4.43 -4.69 -24.09
C SER A 8 2.98 -4.95 -24.54
N GLY A 9 2.70 -6.10 -25.17
CA GLY A 9 1.34 -6.51 -25.54
C GLY A 9 0.47 -6.84 -24.33
N LYS A 10 1.06 -7.41 -23.27
CA LYS A 10 0.37 -7.66 -22.00
C LYS A 10 0.19 -6.39 -21.16
N ILE A 11 1.17 -5.47 -21.19
CA ILE A 11 1.11 -4.19 -20.44
C ILE A 11 0.08 -3.25 -21.08
N TYR A 12 0.01 -3.21 -22.41
CA TYR A 12 -0.86 -2.33 -23.18
C TYR A 12 -1.71 -3.10 -24.22
N PRO A 13 -2.68 -3.93 -23.77
CA PRO A 13 -3.47 -4.76 -24.68
C PRO A 13 -4.37 -3.94 -25.61
N HIS A 14 -4.86 -2.79 -25.13
CA HIS A 14 -5.86 -1.98 -25.86
C HIS A 14 -5.30 -0.64 -26.39
N SER A 15 -3.97 -0.41 -26.37
CA SER A 15 -3.41 0.89 -26.78
C SER A 15 -2.07 0.76 -27.48
N GLY A 16 -2.11 0.75 -28.82
CA GLY A 16 -0.93 0.72 -29.68
C GLY A 16 0.02 1.90 -29.41
N ILE A 17 -0.52 3.11 -29.24
CA ILE A 17 0.30 4.32 -28.95
C ILE A 17 1.08 4.15 -27.65
N LYS A 18 0.42 3.73 -26.55
CA LYS A 18 1.09 3.52 -25.26
C LYS A 18 2.12 2.40 -25.35
N ARG A 19 1.82 1.33 -26.08
CA ARG A 19 2.73 0.22 -26.36
C ARG A 19 3.99 0.69 -27.08
N THR A 20 3.85 1.41 -28.19
CA THR A 20 4.98 1.96 -28.96
C THR A 20 5.81 2.91 -28.11
N LEU A 21 5.17 3.80 -27.34
CA LEU A 21 5.88 4.71 -26.45
C LEU A 21 6.64 3.98 -25.33
N PHE A 22 6.11 2.88 -24.80
CA PHE A 22 6.80 2.04 -23.82
C PHE A 22 8.04 1.36 -24.43
N ILE A 23 7.90 0.75 -25.60
CA ILE A 23 9.02 0.12 -26.32
C ILE A 23 10.09 1.16 -26.63
N PHE A 24 9.70 2.31 -27.20
CA PHE A 24 10.60 3.42 -27.53
C PHE A 24 11.38 3.89 -26.28
N ARG A 25 10.68 4.16 -25.18
CA ARG A 25 11.32 4.55 -23.91
C ARG A 25 12.28 3.49 -23.39
N SER A 26 11.90 2.22 -23.48
CA SER A 26 12.70 1.08 -23.00
C SER A 26 13.99 0.90 -23.80
N HIS A 27 13.96 1.11 -25.13
CA HIS A 27 15.12 0.87 -26.00
C HIS A 27 15.99 2.10 -26.27
N LEU A 28 15.43 3.32 -26.19
CA LEU A 28 16.13 4.53 -26.63
C LEU A 28 16.36 5.55 -25.49
N ILE A 29 15.40 5.72 -24.57
CA ILE A 29 15.53 6.73 -23.50
C ILE A 29 16.17 6.13 -22.24
N TYR A 30 15.69 4.97 -21.81
CA TYR A 30 16.07 4.35 -20.54
C TYR A 30 16.78 3.01 -20.75
N ARG A 31 17.49 2.84 -21.88
CA ARG A 31 18.08 1.56 -22.32
C ARG A 31 18.94 0.88 -21.25
N ALA A 32 19.90 1.61 -20.68
CA ALA A 32 20.82 1.06 -19.69
C ALA A 32 20.08 0.58 -18.43
N LEU A 33 19.23 1.45 -17.86
CA LEU A 33 18.47 1.14 -16.64
C LEU A 33 17.40 0.07 -16.87
N THR A 34 16.80 0.01 -18.06
CA THR A 34 15.83 -1.05 -18.41
C THR A 34 16.53 -2.40 -18.53
N ARG A 35 17.73 -2.46 -19.13
CA ARG A 35 18.54 -3.68 -19.17
C ARG A 35 18.99 -4.12 -17.79
N GLU A 36 19.42 -3.17 -16.96
CA GLU A 36 19.77 -3.44 -15.56
C GLU A 36 18.58 -4.05 -14.81
N TRP A 37 17.38 -3.48 -14.98
CA TRP A 37 16.17 -4.00 -14.34
C TRP A 37 15.80 -5.41 -14.83
N ILE A 38 15.83 -5.63 -16.15
CA ILE A 38 15.58 -6.94 -16.74
C ILE A 38 16.58 -7.97 -16.22
N HIS A 39 17.87 -7.63 -16.17
CA HIS A 39 18.91 -8.53 -15.68
C HIS A 39 18.69 -8.92 -14.22
N GLN A 40 18.26 -7.98 -13.37
CA GLN A 40 17.90 -8.27 -11.98
C GLN A 40 16.68 -9.22 -11.89
N ILE A 41 15.65 -8.99 -12.70
CA ILE A 41 14.49 -9.86 -12.76
C ILE A 41 14.89 -11.27 -13.21
N GLU A 42 15.65 -11.39 -14.31
CA GLU A 42 16.07 -12.67 -14.89
C GLU A 42 16.91 -13.52 -13.94
N ARG A 43 17.70 -12.88 -13.07
CA ARG A 43 18.50 -13.56 -12.04
C ARG A 43 17.70 -13.97 -10.80
N THR A 44 16.42 -13.60 -10.73
CA THR A 44 15.58 -13.79 -9.55
C THR A 44 14.33 -14.58 -9.93
N PRO A 45 14.33 -15.93 -9.80
CA PRO A 45 13.27 -16.79 -10.35
C PRO A 45 11.84 -16.44 -9.91
N TRP A 46 11.63 -16.10 -8.64
CA TRP A 46 10.30 -15.70 -8.15
C TRP A 46 9.84 -14.35 -8.71
N LEU A 47 10.78 -13.44 -9.02
CA LEU A 47 10.48 -12.16 -9.63
C LEU A 47 10.13 -12.31 -11.12
N LEU A 48 10.72 -13.30 -11.81
CA LEU A 48 10.27 -13.71 -13.15
C LEU A 48 8.83 -14.23 -13.13
N ALA A 49 8.48 -15.07 -12.16
CA ALA A 49 7.12 -15.56 -12.01
C ALA A 49 6.13 -14.40 -11.75
N LEU A 50 6.51 -13.48 -10.86
CA LEU A 50 5.74 -12.27 -10.57
C LEU A 50 5.59 -11.38 -11.81
N LEU A 51 6.62 -11.23 -12.64
CA LEU A 51 6.57 -10.44 -13.87
C LEU A 51 5.57 -11.03 -14.88
N GLU A 52 5.48 -12.35 -15.01
CA GLU A 52 4.52 -12.98 -15.91
C GLU A 52 3.07 -12.76 -15.47
N GLN A 53 2.80 -12.76 -14.16
CA GLN A 53 1.49 -12.42 -13.58
C GLN A 53 1.21 -10.91 -13.67
N ARG A 54 2.22 -10.07 -13.47
CA ARG A 54 2.12 -8.60 -13.43
C ARG A 54 3.15 -7.94 -14.35
N PRO A 55 2.93 -7.92 -15.68
CA PRO A 55 3.86 -7.34 -16.65
C PRO A 55 4.14 -5.85 -16.45
N SER A 56 3.22 -5.11 -15.81
CA SER A 56 3.37 -3.69 -15.47
C SER A 56 4.57 -3.41 -14.55
N LEU A 57 5.10 -4.44 -13.88
CA LEU A 57 6.35 -4.40 -13.11
C LEU A 57 7.54 -3.89 -13.94
N LEU A 58 7.61 -4.24 -15.22
CA LEU A 58 8.69 -3.78 -16.09
C LEU A 58 8.61 -2.26 -16.36
N GLU A 59 7.41 -1.68 -16.26
CA GLU A 59 7.17 -0.28 -16.60
C GLU A 59 7.50 0.71 -15.46
N ARG A 60 7.80 0.23 -14.26
CA ARG A 60 7.90 1.07 -13.05
C ARG A 60 8.92 2.18 -13.18
N ILE A 61 10.06 1.91 -13.81
CA ILE A 61 11.13 2.88 -13.99
C ILE A 61 10.78 3.97 -15.03
N HIS A 62 9.85 3.70 -15.96
CA HIS A 62 9.52 4.63 -17.04
C HIS A 62 8.52 5.71 -16.62
N ARG A 63 7.88 5.55 -15.46
CA ARG A 63 6.87 6.47 -14.90
C ARG A 63 7.38 7.10 -13.60
N PRO A 64 6.81 8.24 -13.16
CA PRO A 64 7.02 8.71 -11.78
C PRO A 64 6.59 7.62 -10.79
N TYR A 65 7.42 7.39 -9.77
CA TYR A 65 7.24 6.33 -8.77
C TYR A 65 7.69 6.82 -7.38
N GLN A 66 6.85 6.57 -6.38
CA GLN A 66 6.91 6.98 -4.97
C GLN A 66 7.00 8.49 -4.72
N GLN A 67 8.06 9.15 -5.20
CA GLN A 67 8.32 10.57 -4.97
C GLN A 67 8.49 11.33 -6.28
N SER A 68 8.00 12.58 -6.31
CA SER A 68 7.97 13.42 -7.51
C SER A 68 9.36 13.73 -8.06
N HIS A 69 10.34 13.91 -7.17
CA HIS A 69 11.70 14.32 -7.49
C HIS A 69 12.64 13.14 -7.83
N PHE A 70 12.18 11.89 -7.70
CA PHE A 70 13.02 10.73 -8.01
C PHE A 70 13.45 10.73 -9.47
N THR A 71 14.76 10.62 -9.69
CA THR A 71 15.38 10.29 -10.98
C THR A 71 15.05 8.87 -11.39
N THR A 72 15.18 8.52 -12.68
CA THR A 72 14.95 7.13 -13.14
C THR A 72 15.86 6.12 -12.43
N ARG A 73 17.10 6.49 -12.06
CA ARG A 73 18.02 5.65 -11.28
C ARG A 73 17.49 5.41 -9.87
N GLN A 74 16.99 6.43 -9.18
CA GLN A 74 16.37 6.30 -7.86
C GLN A 74 15.09 5.46 -7.91
N ARG A 75 14.29 5.57 -8.99
CA ARG A 75 13.12 4.71 -9.19
C ARG A 75 13.50 3.25 -9.35
N LEU A 76 14.53 2.96 -10.16
CA LEU A 76 15.08 1.61 -10.29
C LEU A 76 15.57 1.10 -8.93
N HIS A 77 16.39 1.88 -8.24
CA HIS A 77 16.88 1.50 -6.93
C HIS A 77 15.73 1.19 -5.96
N SER A 78 14.70 2.03 -5.92
CA SER A 78 13.57 1.84 -5.01
C SER A 78 12.74 0.58 -5.34
N VAL A 79 12.41 0.34 -6.61
CA VAL A 79 11.67 -0.88 -6.99
C VAL A 79 12.51 -2.13 -6.73
N SER A 80 13.82 -2.10 -7.05
CA SER A 80 14.75 -3.19 -6.75
C SER A 80 14.86 -3.45 -5.25
N ALA A 81 14.99 -2.39 -4.44
CA ALA A 81 15.10 -2.47 -3.00
C ALA A 81 13.84 -3.06 -2.36
N HIS A 82 12.65 -2.74 -2.86
CA HIS A 82 11.41 -3.34 -2.39
C HIS A 82 11.43 -4.87 -2.56
N TYR A 83 11.70 -5.36 -3.77
CA TYR A 83 11.68 -6.81 -4.01
C TYR A 83 12.85 -7.53 -3.34
N ALA A 84 14.01 -6.89 -3.22
CA ALA A 84 15.12 -7.41 -2.42
C ALA A 84 14.73 -7.52 -0.93
N ALA A 85 14.02 -6.53 -0.39
CA ALA A 85 13.50 -6.59 0.98
C ALA A 85 12.49 -7.73 1.15
N CYS A 86 11.52 -7.88 0.22
CA CYS A 86 10.58 -9.01 0.23
C CYS A 86 11.30 -10.35 0.24
N ALA A 87 12.37 -10.50 -0.56
CA ALA A 87 13.14 -11.74 -0.57
C ALA A 87 13.87 -11.98 0.75
N ARG A 88 14.48 -10.94 1.33
CA ARG A 88 15.22 -11.02 2.60
C ARG A 88 14.32 -11.40 3.77
N ILE A 89 13.08 -10.91 3.81
CA ILE A 89 12.14 -11.22 4.90
C ILE A 89 11.29 -12.47 4.63
N GLY A 90 11.54 -13.21 3.54
CA GLY A 90 10.85 -14.46 3.23
C GLY A 90 9.45 -14.30 2.61
N TRP A 91 9.12 -13.13 2.04
CA TRP A 91 7.79 -12.80 1.51
C TRP A 91 7.64 -13.09 0.01
N GLN A 92 8.51 -13.88 -0.61
CA GLN A 92 8.42 -14.21 -2.04
C GLN A 92 7.07 -14.87 -2.37
N LYS A 93 6.65 -15.88 -1.60
CA LYS A 93 5.37 -16.58 -1.77
C LYS A 93 4.18 -15.66 -1.55
N PHE A 94 4.24 -14.84 -0.50
CA PHE A 94 3.25 -13.80 -0.21
C PHE A 94 3.05 -12.87 -1.42
N CYS A 95 4.14 -12.33 -1.98
CA CYS A 95 4.07 -11.45 -3.15
C CYS A 95 3.39 -12.14 -4.35
N THR A 96 3.76 -13.37 -4.66
CA THR A 96 3.14 -14.12 -5.77
C THR A 96 1.67 -14.44 -5.51
N ARG A 97 1.29 -14.72 -4.27
CA ARG A 97 -0.10 -15.02 -3.86
C ARG A 97 -0.99 -13.78 -3.98
N VAL A 98 -0.50 -12.63 -3.52
CA VAL A 98 -1.21 -11.34 -3.58
C VAL A 98 -1.29 -10.82 -5.01
N ALA A 99 -0.28 -11.10 -5.82
CA ALA A 99 -0.28 -10.74 -7.23
C ALA A 99 -1.33 -11.51 -8.04
N ASP A 100 -1.60 -12.76 -7.68
CA ASP A 100 -2.65 -13.58 -8.27
C ASP A 100 -4.04 -13.11 -7.83
N GLN A 101 -4.29 -13.11 -6.51
CA GLN A 101 -5.58 -12.70 -5.94
C GLN A 101 -5.38 -11.83 -4.70
N PRO A 102 -6.29 -10.89 -4.43
CA PRO A 102 -6.21 -10.10 -3.21
C PRO A 102 -6.33 -10.98 -1.95
N LEU A 103 -5.73 -10.51 -0.87
CA LEU A 103 -5.68 -11.18 0.42
C LEU A 103 -6.61 -10.44 1.38
N ILE A 104 -7.64 -11.11 1.88
CA ILE A 104 -8.41 -10.57 3.01
C ILE A 104 -7.49 -10.51 4.21
N LEU A 105 -7.44 -9.34 4.84
CA LEU A 105 -6.64 -9.08 6.03
C LEU A 105 -7.49 -9.15 7.31
N ALA A 106 -8.74 -8.70 7.26
CA ALA A 106 -9.69 -8.80 8.36
C ALA A 106 -11.13 -8.65 7.85
N ASN A 107 -12.05 -9.38 8.47
CA ASN A 107 -13.50 -9.16 8.40
C ASN A 107 -13.98 -8.86 9.81
N PHE A 108 -14.78 -7.82 9.98
CA PHE A 108 -15.26 -7.45 11.31
C PHE A 108 -16.59 -6.72 11.25
N VAL A 109 -17.26 -6.68 12.40
CA VAL A 109 -18.55 -6.01 12.56
C VAL A 109 -18.36 -4.78 13.44
N GLY A 110 -18.84 -3.64 12.93
CA GLY A 110 -18.88 -2.38 13.67
C GLY A 110 -20.15 -2.23 14.51
N LYS A 111 -20.48 -0.98 14.84
CA LYS A 111 -21.76 -0.66 15.47
C LYS A 111 -22.93 -0.91 14.51
N ASN A 112 -24.10 -1.24 15.06
CA ASN A 112 -25.33 -1.52 14.29
C ASN A 112 -25.19 -2.68 13.29
N ASP A 113 -24.36 -3.67 13.61
CA ASP A 113 -24.14 -4.87 12.80
C ASP A 113 -23.63 -4.57 11.37
N GLU A 114 -22.96 -3.43 11.19
CA GLU A 114 -22.36 -3.06 9.91
C GLU A 114 -21.08 -3.87 9.66
N GLU A 115 -21.05 -4.61 8.55
CA GLU A 115 -19.93 -5.46 8.17
C GLU A 115 -18.87 -4.69 7.38
N PHE A 116 -17.61 -4.95 7.72
CA PHE A 116 -16.46 -4.35 7.09
C PHE A 116 -15.42 -5.38 6.70
N VAL A 117 -14.70 -5.08 5.61
CA VAL A 117 -13.57 -5.86 5.12
C VAL A 117 -12.35 -4.97 4.90
N ILE A 118 -11.18 -5.50 5.26
CA ILE A 118 -9.88 -4.95 4.90
C ILE A 118 -9.17 -5.99 4.05
N PHE A 119 -8.66 -5.59 2.90
CA PHE A 119 -7.93 -6.49 2.00
C PHE A 119 -6.71 -5.83 1.38
N LEU A 120 -5.74 -6.65 0.98
CA LEU A 120 -4.48 -6.24 0.36
C LEU A 120 -4.39 -6.79 -1.07
N SER A 121 -3.93 -5.96 -1.99
CA SER A 121 -3.82 -6.32 -3.41
C SER A 121 -2.61 -5.66 -4.08
N MET A 122 -2.29 -6.07 -5.31
CA MET A 122 -1.30 -5.40 -6.18
C MET A 122 -1.98 -4.74 -7.39
N ARG A 123 -2.91 -3.78 -7.17
CA ARG A 123 -3.67 -3.13 -8.25
C ARG A 123 -2.83 -2.19 -9.11
N ALA A 124 -3.12 -2.18 -10.41
CA ALA A 124 -2.40 -1.35 -11.38
C ALA A 124 -2.58 0.16 -11.21
N SER A 125 -3.71 0.58 -10.63
CA SER A 125 -4.02 1.99 -10.35
C SER A 125 -3.10 2.61 -9.28
N ALA A 126 -2.58 1.79 -8.36
CA ALA A 126 -1.75 2.21 -7.22
C ALA A 126 -0.24 2.27 -7.53
N HIS A 127 0.17 1.78 -8.70
CA HIS A 127 1.56 1.48 -9.05
C HIS A 127 2.55 2.66 -9.03
N LYS A 128 2.08 3.89 -8.93
CA LYS A 128 2.94 5.08 -8.82
C LYS A 128 3.31 5.41 -7.40
N GLU A 129 2.52 4.98 -6.42
CA GLU A 129 2.69 5.34 -5.02
C GLU A 129 3.31 4.18 -4.24
N GLY A 130 3.03 2.94 -4.64
CA GLY A 130 3.65 1.75 -4.05
C GLY A 130 3.42 0.49 -4.88
N GLU A 131 3.72 -0.66 -4.27
CA GLU A 131 3.57 -1.99 -4.85
C GLU A 131 2.33 -2.72 -4.35
N TRP A 132 1.97 -2.49 -3.09
CA TRP A 132 0.74 -3.00 -2.49
C TRP A 132 -0.28 -1.88 -2.29
N LEU A 133 -1.55 -2.29 -2.29
CA LEU A 133 -2.70 -1.44 -2.01
C LEU A 133 -3.56 -2.16 -0.97
N ILE A 134 -3.72 -1.53 0.19
CA ILE A 134 -4.69 -1.92 1.20
C ILE A 134 -5.96 -1.12 0.96
N CYS A 135 -7.10 -1.79 0.96
CA CYS A 135 -8.41 -1.18 0.86
C CYS A 135 -9.23 -1.56 2.08
N PHE A 136 -10.00 -0.59 2.56
CA PHE A 136 -11.02 -0.76 3.57
C PHE A 136 -12.38 -0.47 2.92
N SER A 137 -13.39 -1.28 3.23
CA SER A 137 -14.73 -1.13 2.66
C SER A 137 -15.78 -1.68 3.61
N GLY A 138 -16.93 -1.02 3.67
CA GLY A 138 -18.14 -1.60 4.26
C GLY A 138 -18.89 -2.44 3.22
N ALA A 139 -19.62 -3.47 3.66
CA ALA A 139 -20.40 -4.36 2.79
C ALA A 139 -21.49 -3.61 1.98
N CYS A 140 -22.06 -2.54 2.54
CA CYS A 140 -23.03 -1.68 1.85
C CYS A 140 -22.39 -0.62 0.94
N LEU A 141 -21.08 -0.38 1.05
CA LEU A 141 -20.35 0.70 0.38
C LEU A 141 -19.45 0.11 -0.70
N ALA A 142 -20.04 -0.25 -1.85
CA ALA A 142 -19.40 -0.99 -2.95
C ALA A 142 -18.29 -0.23 -3.71
N ARG A 143 -17.57 0.74 -3.10
CA ARG A 143 -16.48 1.50 -3.75
C ARG A 143 -15.46 1.97 -2.71
N CYS A 144 -14.47 1.11 -2.39
CA CYS A 144 -13.31 1.33 -1.51
C CYS A 144 -13.28 2.68 -0.79
N GLU A 145 -13.76 2.71 0.45
CA GLU A 145 -13.68 3.89 1.29
C GLU A 145 -12.45 3.74 2.17
N PHE A 146 -11.41 4.48 1.80
CA PHE A 146 -10.06 4.45 2.32
C PHE A 146 -9.14 3.42 1.68
N SER A 147 -7.97 3.91 1.25
CA SER A 147 -6.91 3.06 0.73
C SER A 147 -5.53 3.59 1.07
N VAL A 148 -4.58 2.67 1.21
CA VAL A 148 -3.18 2.96 1.48
C VAL A 148 -2.29 2.21 0.52
N THR A 149 -1.35 2.91 -0.11
CA THR A 149 -0.35 2.32 -1.00
C THR A 149 0.98 2.18 -0.28
N LEU A 150 1.54 0.98 -0.37
CA LEU A 150 2.69 0.57 0.42
C LEU A 150 3.80 -0.01 -0.44
N SER A 151 5.03 0.18 0.01
CA SER A 151 6.21 -0.50 -0.53
C SER A 151 7.30 -0.54 0.53
N PHE A 152 8.26 -1.44 0.37
CA PHE A 152 9.43 -1.46 1.25
C PHE A 152 10.51 -0.55 0.72
N ARG A 153 11.25 0.06 1.64
CA ARG A 153 12.51 0.77 1.36
C ARG A 153 13.61 0.23 2.25
N GLN A 154 14.84 0.40 1.77
CA GLN A 154 16.03 0.11 2.55
C GLN A 154 16.49 1.40 3.24
N SER A 155 16.66 1.36 4.56
CA SER A 155 17.40 2.36 5.32
C SER A 155 18.69 1.75 5.90
N PRO A 156 19.64 2.56 6.39
CA PRO A 156 20.81 2.03 7.09
C PRO A 156 20.47 1.18 8.33
N ALA A 157 19.34 1.46 8.98
CA ALA A 157 18.90 0.75 10.19
C ALA A 157 18.11 -0.54 9.89
N GLY A 158 17.55 -0.69 8.69
CA GLY A 158 16.74 -1.87 8.34
C GLY A 158 15.75 -1.63 7.20
N VAL A 159 14.75 -2.52 7.08
CA VAL A 159 13.61 -2.28 6.17
C VAL A 159 12.68 -1.27 6.80
N VAL A 160 12.25 -0.27 6.04
CA VAL A 160 11.13 0.61 6.44
C VAL A 160 9.95 0.38 5.51
N LEU A 161 8.74 0.52 6.06
CA LEU A 161 7.51 0.45 5.28
C LEU A 161 7.12 1.86 4.84
N PHE A 162 7.17 2.11 3.53
CA PHE A 162 6.84 3.40 2.95
C PHE A 162 5.38 3.46 2.49
N ILE A 163 4.67 4.48 2.96
CA ILE A 163 3.33 4.88 2.55
C ILE A 163 3.46 5.96 1.48
N GLY A 164 3.19 5.59 0.22
CA GLY A 164 3.24 6.53 -0.91
C GLY A 164 1.92 7.22 -1.20
N GLY A 165 0.85 6.79 -0.55
CA GLY A 165 -0.49 7.33 -0.75
C GLY A 165 -1.44 6.85 0.33
N LEU A 166 -2.28 7.77 0.80
CA LEU A 166 -3.37 7.54 1.75
C LEU A 166 -4.54 8.37 1.24
N GLN A 167 -5.60 7.68 0.81
CA GLN A 167 -6.73 8.31 0.15
C GLN A 167 -8.00 7.93 0.89
N GLY A 168 -8.93 8.88 1.05
CA GLY A 168 -10.27 8.64 1.58
C GLY A 168 -11.34 8.61 0.47
N PRO A 169 -12.62 8.45 0.84
CA PRO A 169 -13.72 8.49 -0.12
C PRO A 169 -13.76 9.84 -0.85
N THR A 170 -14.06 9.79 -2.15
CA THR A 170 -14.22 10.97 -3.01
C THR A 170 -15.65 11.06 -3.55
N GLY A 171 -16.05 12.25 -4.02
CA GLY A 171 -17.35 12.47 -4.65
C GLY A 171 -18.42 12.99 -3.68
N VAL A 172 -19.68 12.86 -4.09
CA VAL A 172 -20.84 13.37 -3.33
C VAL A 172 -20.86 12.72 -1.94
N ASP A 173 -21.11 13.56 -0.93
CA ASP A 173 -21.20 13.17 0.48
C ASP A 173 -20.01 12.37 1.03
N ALA A 174 -18.78 12.66 0.56
CA ALA A 174 -17.58 12.07 1.15
C ALA A 174 -17.49 12.31 2.68
N HIS A 175 -17.82 13.52 3.13
CA HIS A 175 -17.75 13.88 4.55
C HIS A 175 -18.80 13.14 5.41
N GLY A 176 -20.04 12.98 4.91
CA GLY A 176 -21.08 12.22 5.60
C GLY A 176 -20.66 10.77 5.79
N ARG A 177 -20.18 10.13 4.72
CA ARG A 177 -19.69 8.74 4.76
C ARG A 177 -18.53 8.56 5.74
N VAL A 178 -17.53 9.45 5.74
CA VAL A 178 -16.46 9.40 6.75
C VAL A 178 -17.01 9.49 8.18
N LYS A 179 -18.01 10.33 8.42
CA LYS A 179 -18.64 10.49 9.74
C LYS A 179 -19.42 9.24 10.14
N GLU A 180 -20.14 8.61 9.21
CA GLU A 180 -20.89 7.37 9.44
C GLU A 180 -19.95 6.23 9.79
N VAL A 181 -18.92 6.00 8.97
CA VAL A 181 -17.94 4.94 9.23
C VAL A 181 -17.19 5.20 10.54
N THR A 182 -16.83 6.45 10.86
CA THR A 182 -16.23 6.79 12.16
C THR A 182 -17.14 6.41 13.33
N ARG A 183 -18.46 6.59 13.21
CA ARG A 183 -19.42 6.19 14.25
C ARG A 183 -19.56 4.67 14.34
N ALA A 184 -19.50 3.97 13.21
CA ALA A 184 -19.51 2.51 13.16
C ALA A 184 -18.25 1.91 13.83
N LEU A 185 -17.11 2.58 13.72
CA LEU A 185 -15.83 2.20 14.33
C LEU A 185 -15.65 2.71 15.78
N TYR A 186 -16.73 2.91 16.53
CA TYR A 186 -16.69 3.40 17.92
C TYR A 186 -15.91 4.72 18.11
N GLY A 187 -16.00 5.61 17.13
CA GLY A 187 -15.32 6.90 17.11
C GLY A 187 -13.88 6.86 16.58
N GLU A 188 -13.37 5.70 16.15
CA GLU A 188 -12.07 5.60 15.49
C GLU A 188 -12.16 6.13 14.06
N ARG A 189 -11.25 7.04 13.68
CA ARG A 189 -11.26 7.59 12.33
C ARG A 189 -10.73 6.54 11.36
N PRO A 190 -11.35 6.33 10.19
CA PRO A 190 -10.89 5.31 9.23
C PRO A 190 -9.42 5.44 8.81
N ARG A 191 -8.92 6.66 8.63
CA ARG A 191 -7.49 6.89 8.31
C ARG A 191 -6.54 6.41 9.42
N ASN A 192 -6.97 6.52 10.67
CA ASN A 192 -6.21 6.07 11.84
C ASN A 192 -6.25 4.54 11.93
N LEU A 193 -7.42 3.93 11.68
CA LEU A 193 -7.53 2.47 11.54
C LEU A 193 -6.61 1.95 10.43
N MET A 194 -6.58 2.60 9.26
CA MET A 194 -5.67 2.21 8.18
C MET A 194 -4.21 2.30 8.59
N LEU A 195 -3.81 3.30 9.37
CA LEU A 195 -2.44 3.37 9.91
C LEU A 195 -2.15 2.24 10.91
N GLU A 196 -3.11 1.81 11.73
CA GLU A 196 -2.97 0.64 12.59
C GLU A 196 -2.79 -0.67 11.80
N VAL A 197 -3.48 -0.80 10.66
CA VAL A 197 -3.25 -1.91 9.71
C VAL A 197 -1.82 -1.89 9.19
N VAL A 198 -1.34 -0.71 8.76
CA VAL A 198 0.04 -0.53 8.27
C VAL A 198 1.06 -0.84 9.37
N ARG A 199 0.85 -0.37 10.61
CA ARG A 199 1.70 -0.67 11.77
C ARG A 199 1.78 -2.16 12.04
N THR A 200 0.67 -2.88 11.89
CA THR A 200 0.62 -4.32 12.09
C THR A 200 1.41 -5.06 11.01
N ILE A 201 1.22 -4.70 9.75
CA ILE A 201 1.99 -5.27 8.63
C ILE A 201 3.48 -4.95 8.78
N ALA A 202 3.84 -3.73 9.17
CA ALA A 202 5.22 -3.34 9.44
C ALA A 202 5.85 -4.20 10.53
N ARG A 203 5.13 -4.47 11.64
CA ARG A 203 5.58 -5.36 12.71
C ARG A 203 5.79 -6.79 12.22
N VAL A 204 4.83 -7.35 11.49
CA VAL A 204 4.92 -8.71 10.93
C VAL A 204 6.08 -8.83 9.93
N ALA A 205 6.34 -7.77 9.17
CA ALA A 205 7.47 -7.69 8.24
C ALA A 205 8.83 -7.45 8.92
N GLY A 206 8.87 -7.19 10.23
CA GLY A 206 10.09 -6.81 10.94
C GLY A 206 10.66 -5.46 10.50
N CYS A 207 9.81 -4.53 10.06
CA CYS A 207 10.23 -3.18 9.69
C CYS A 207 10.67 -2.39 10.92
N VAL A 208 11.72 -1.58 10.75
CA VAL A 208 12.28 -0.72 11.82
C VAL A 208 11.58 0.64 11.91
N GLY A 209 10.72 0.97 10.94
CA GLY A 209 9.99 2.22 10.89
C GLY A 209 8.98 2.29 9.76
N ILE A 210 8.15 3.33 9.81
CA ILE A 210 7.16 3.66 8.78
C ILE A 210 7.45 5.07 8.27
N GLU A 211 7.58 5.20 6.96
CA GLU A 211 7.73 6.49 6.30
C GLU A 211 6.46 6.85 5.55
N LEU A 212 6.04 8.10 5.60
CA LEU A 212 4.91 8.64 4.84
C LEU A 212 5.40 9.74 3.90
N VAL A 213 4.96 9.68 2.65
CA VAL A 213 5.25 10.75 1.68
C VAL A 213 4.71 12.10 2.15
N SER A 214 5.45 13.19 1.95
CA SER A 214 4.94 14.54 2.20
C SER A 214 4.10 15.05 1.04
N SER A 215 3.25 16.04 1.31
CA SER A 215 2.46 16.71 0.27
C SER A 215 3.35 17.32 -0.84
N ALA A 216 4.53 17.82 -0.47
CA ALA A 216 5.50 18.41 -1.39
C ALA A 216 6.19 17.38 -2.30
N THR A 217 6.51 16.20 -1.78
CA THR A 217 7.23 15.15 -2.53
C THR A 217 6.31 14.09 -3.12
N HIS A 218 5.00 14.18 -2.91
CA HIS A 218 4.03 13.24 -3.45
C HIS A 218 4.22 13.04 -4.96
N VAL A 219 4.09 11.81 -5.46
CA VAL A 219 4.33 11.48 -6.89
C VAL A 219 3.50 12.34 -7.87
N TYR A 220 2.31 12.79 -7.44
CA TYR A 220 1.44 13.71 -8.19
C TYR A 220 1.85 15.19 -8.13
N GLN A 221 2.98 15.53 -7.55
CA GLN A 221 3.65 16.84 -7.75
C GLN A 221 4.65 16.81 -8.91
N HIS A 222 4.88 15.65 -9.54
CA HIS A 222 5.76 15.55 -10.71
C HIS A 222 5.17 16.32 -11.90
N ALA A 223 5.99 17.14 -12.58
CA ALA A 223 5.61 17.99 -13.73
C ALA A 223 4.73 17.29 -14.80
N ARG A 224 5.11 16.08 -15.24
CA ARG A 224 4.36 15.28 -16.22
C ARG A 224 2.91 14.91 -15.82
N ARG A 225 2.55 14.93 -14.53
CA ARG A 225 1.27 14.39 -14.01
C ARG A 225 0.80 15.12 -12.75
N ARG A 226 0.94 16.45 -12.73
CA ARG A 226 0.53 17.25 -11.57
C ARG A 226 -0.96 17.09 -11.29
N LYS A 227 -1.34 16.81 -10.04
CA LYS A 227 -2.72 16.78 -9.57
C LYS A 227 -2.84 17.44 -8.20
N ASN A 228 -4.03 17.95 -7.90
CA ASN A 228 -4.36 18.38 -6.56
C ASN A 228 -4.49 17.15 -5.65
N LEU A 229 -3.84 17.22 -4.49
CA LEU A 229 -3.99 16.22 -3.44
C LEU A 229 -5.23 16.58 -2.64
N HIS A 230 -6.15 15.64 -2.49
CA HIS A 230 -7.33 15.83 -1.65
C HIS A 230 -7.02 15.53 -0.17
N PHE A 231 -5.99 14.75 0.09
CA PHE A 231 -5.53 14.37 1.42
C PHE A 231 -4.35 15.25 1.84
N ASP A 232 -4.41 15.81 3.05
CA ASP A 232 -3.29 16.55 3.64
C ASP A 232 -2.37 15.59 4.40
N TYR A 233 -1.32 15.16 3.73
CA TYR A 233 -0.32 14.23 4.27
C TYR A 233 0.47 14.82 5.42
N ASP A 234 0.77 16.11 5.35
CA ASP A 234 1.62 16.79 6.33
C ASP A 234 0.85 17.02 7.63
N GLN A 235 -0.43 17.42 7.53
CA GLN A 235 -1.29 17.53 8.71
C GLN A 235 -1.52 16.15 9.35
N PHE A 236 -1.79 15.13 8.56
CA PHE A 236 -1.97 13.77 9.08
C PHE A 236 -0.70 13.26 9.79
N ALA A 237 0.48 13.49 9.21
CA ALA A 237 1.73 13.12 9.85
C ALA A 237 1.92 13.82 11.20
N ARG A 238 1.63 15.12 11.28
CA ARG A 238 1.72 15.88 12.55
C ARG A 238 0.73 15.37 13.59
N ASP A 239 -0.51 15.07 13.19
CA ASP A 239 -1.53 14.48 14.07
C ASP A 239 -1.04 13.15 14.70
N GLU A 240 -0.25 12.39 13.95
CA GLU A 240 0.33 11.10 14.37
C GLU A 240 1.74 11.23 14.99
N ALA A 241 2.13 12.42 15.42
CA ALA A 241 3.45 12.72 16.00
C ALA A 241 4.63 12.32 15.09
N GLY A 242 4.44 12.46 13.78
CA GLY A 242 5.46 12.22 12.77
C GLY A 242 6.56 13.27 12.78
N VAL A 243 7.78 12.84 12.44
CA VAL A 243 8.98 13.71 12.35
C VAL A 243 9.45 13.79 10.91
N MET A 244 9.66 15.00 10.40
CA MET A 244 10.16 15.19 9.03
C MET A 244 11.60 14.69 8.90
N THR A 245 11.88 13.92 7.85
CA THR A 245 13.21 13.42 7.50
C THR A 245 13.92 14.35 6.50
N PRO A 246 15.26 14.23 6.33
CA PRO A 246 16.00 14.99 5.32
C PRO A 246 15.51 14.78 3.88
N ASP A 247 14.95 13.60 3.58
CA ASP A 247 14.38 13.26 2.26
C ASP A 247 12.96 13.83 2.05
N GLN A 248 12.53 14.73 2.93
CA GLN A 248 11.20 15.35 2.94
C GLN A 248 10.06 14.32 2.96
N THR A 249 10.24 13.28 3.76
CA THR A 249 9.19 12.32 4.15
C THR A 249 8.95 12.41 5.64
N TRP A 250 7.85 11.85 6.13
CA TRP A 250 7.52 11.82 7.55
C TRP A 250 7.80 10.45 8.13
N LEU A 251 8.66 10.37 9.15
CA LEU A 251 8.84 9.17 9.96
C LEU A 251 7.71 9.10 11.00
N LEU A 252 6.89 8.06 10.94
CA LEU A 252 5.77 7.85 11.84
C LEU A 252 6.14 6.87 12.98
N PRO A 253 5.61 7.07 14.20
CA PRO A 253 5.76 6.10 15.29
C PRO A 253 5.17 4.73 14.96
N MET A 254 5.86 3.67 15.36
CA MET A 254 5.44 2.27 15.15
C MET A 254 4.23 1.85 15.99
N SER A 255 3.85 2.65 16.99
CA SER A 255 2.70 2.41 17.87
C SER A 255 2.02 3.73 18.22
N HIS A 256 0.69 3.72 18.32
CA HIS A 256 -0.07 4.81 18.93
C HIS A 256 -0.19 4.59 20.44
N PRO A 257 0.09 5.58 21.30
CA PRO A 257 -0.10 5.44 22.73
C PRO A 257 -1.61 5.32 23.05
N GLN A 258 -2.01 4.19 23.64
CA GLN A 258 -3.37 4.03 24.16
C GLN A 258 -3.46 4.66 25.55
N LYS A 259 -4.58 5.34 25.82
CA LYS A 259 -4.86 5.89 27.16
C LYS A 259 -5.33 4.77 28.07
N ALA A 260 -4.90 4.81 29.33
CA ALA A 260 -5.40 3.86 30.31
C ALA A 260 -6.90 4.06 30.52
N LEU A 261 -7.66 2.97 30.69
CA LEU A 261 -9.11 3.04 30.91
C LEU A 261 -9.47 3.85 32.17
N SER A 262 -8.57 3.88 33.16
CA SER A 262 -8.70 4.69 34.37
C SER A 262 -8.74 6.20 34.09
N GLU A 263 -7.94 6.66 33.12
CA GLU A 263 -7.84 8.07 32.69
C GLU A 263 -9.03 8.52 31.82
N ILE A 264 -9.81 7.56 31.31
CA ILE A 264 -10.97 7.83 30.47
C ILE A 264 -12.18 8.08 31.39
N PRO A 265 -12.96 9.16 31.16
CA PRO A 265 -14.18 9.42 31.91
C PRO A 265 -15.13 8.21 31.87
N SER A 266 -15.71 7.83 33.02
CA SER A 266 -16.53 6.61 33.16
C SER A 266 -17.57 6.42 32.06
N LYS A 267 -18.29 7.51 31.69
CA LYS A 267 -19.31 7.52 30.63
C LYS A 267 -18.80 7.14 29.23
N LYS A 268 -17.49 7.27 28.96
CA LYS A 268 -16.83 6.94 27.68
C LYS A 268 -16.04 5.63 27.72
N ARG A 269 -15.85 5.01 28.89
CA ARG A 269 -15.02 3.81 29.05
C ARG A 269 -15.52 2.64 28.21
N SER A 270 -16.82 2.36 28.22
CA SER A 270 -17.41 1.27 27.42
C SER A 270 -17.13 1.42 25.93
N GLU A 271 -17.23 2.63 25.39
CA GLU A 271 -16.95 2.90 23.97
C GLU A 271 -15.46 2.73 23.64
N TYR A 272 -14.56 3.22 24.50
CA TYR A 272 -13.11 3.01 24.34
C TYR A 272 -12.71 1.54 24.46
N THR A 273 -13.31 0.78 25.39
CA THR A 273 -13.08 -0.66 25.50
C THR A 273 -13.46 -1.39 24.22
N LYS A 274 -14.63 -1.09 23.64
CA LYS A 274 -15.06 -1.68 22.36
C LYS A 274 -14.13 -1.29 21.21
N LYS A 275 -13.72 -0.03 21.17
CA LYS A 275 -12.77 0.49 20.18
C LYS A 275 -11.43 -0.25 20.24
N TYR A 276 -10.84 -0.39 21.42
CA TYR A 276 -9.58 -1.11 21.59
C TYR A 276 -9.76 -2.60 21.27
N SER A 277 -10.83 -3.24 21.74
CA SER A 277 -11.12 -4.63 21.39
C SER A 277 -11.23 -4.84 19.87
N LEU A 278 -11.89 -3.93 19.15
CA LEU A 278 -12.02 -3.98 17.70
C LEU A 278 -10.64 -3.88 17.02
N ILE A 279 -9.83 -2.89 17.38
CA ILE A 279 -8.50 -2.71 16.82
C ILE A 279 -7.64 -3.95 17.08
N HIS A 280 -7.62 -4.47 18.32
CA HIS A 280 -6.83 -5.65 18.67
C HIS A 280 -7.26 -6.89 17.89
N SER A 281 -8.58 -7.09 17.69
CA SER A 281 -9.10 -8.18 16.86
C SER A 281 -8.60 -8.08 15.42
N ILE A 282 -8.72 -6.89 14.80
CA ILE A 282 -8.24 -6.63 13.44
C ILE A 282 -6.72 -6.90 13.33
N GLN A 283 -5.93 -6.44 14.31
CA GLN A 283 -4.48 -6.67 14.34
C GLN A 283 -4.13 -8.16 14.44
N SER A 284 -4.89 -8.94 15.21
CA SER A 284 -4.72 -10.39 15.33
C SER A 284 -5.03 -11.11 14.01
N ASP A 285 -6.13 -10.73 13.36
CA ASP A 285 -6.52 -11.30 12.06
C ASP A 285 -5.48 -11.03 10.98
N ILE A 286 -5.01 -9.76 10.89
CA ILE A 286 -3.94 -9.37 9.96
C ILE A 286 -2.70 -10.21 10.21
N THR A 287 -2.26 -10.32 11.47
CA THR A 287 -1.06 -11.08 11.83
C THR A 287 -1.18 -12.53 11.38
N THR A 288 -2.30 -13.17 11.68
CA THR A 288 -2.56 -14.58 11.33
C THR A 288 -2.59 -14.77 9.81
N ARG A 289 -3.38 -13.96 9.09
CA ARG A 289 -3.58 -14.10 7.64
C ARG A 289 -2.31 -13.79 6.85
N VAL A 290 -1.56 -12.75 7.24
CA VAL A 290 -0.26 -12.45 6.61
C VAL A 290 0.74 -13.59 6.86
N MET A 291 0.84 -14.11 8.08
CA MET A 291 1.75 -15.21 8.39
C MET A 291 1.38 -16.50 7.63
N ASN A 292 0.09 -16.84 7.55
CA ASN A 292 -0.39 -17.98 6.76
C ASN A 292 -0.06 -17.81 5.26
N ALA A 293 -0.24 -16.60 4.72
CA ALA A 293 0.07 -16.30 3.32
C ALA A 293 1.59 -16.35 3.04
N VAL A 294 2.43 -15.94 3.99
CA VAL A 294 3.89 -16.06 3.92
C VAL A 294 4.32 -17.53 3.93
N GLN A 295 3.71 -18.36 4.79
CA GLN A 295 4.00 -19.80 4.88
C GLN A 295 3.41 -20.59 3.69
N GLY A 296 2.39 -20.05 3.02
CA GLY A 296 1.68 -20.70 1.92
C GLY A 296 0.60 -21.69 2.39
N VAL A 297 0.04 -21.46 3.59
CA VAL A 297 -0.98 -22.33 4.22
C VAL A 297 -2.38 -21.67 4.17
N ASP A 298 -2.46 -20.45 3.65
CA ASP A 298 -3.71 -19.69 3.60
C ASP A 298 -4.72 -20.29 2.61
N ALA A 299 -5.99 -20.39 3.05
CA ALA A 299 -7.07 -20.82 2.18
C ALA A 299 -7.41 -19.68 1.21
N LEU A 300 -7.72 -20.04 -0.05
CA LEU A 300 -8.24 -19.07 -1.01
C LEU A 300 -9.67 -18.68 -0.60
N GLU A 301 -9.82 -17.56 0.09
CA GLU A 301 -11.13 -16.94 0.30
C GLU A 301 -11.53 -16.15 -0.95
N ALA A 302 -12.70 -16.46 -1.49
CA ALA A 302 -13.29 -15.70 -2.60
C ALA A 302 -13.68 -14.31 -2.09
N ILE A 303 -13.08 -13.27 -2.67
CA ILE A 303 -13.51 -11.89 -2.44
C ILE A 303 -14.61 -11.59 -3.45
N ASP A 304 -15.73 -11.02 -2.99
CA ASP A 304 -16.82 -10.59 -3.86
C ASP A 304 -16.26 -9.70 -4.97
N ALA A 305 -16.51 -10.09 -6.23
CA ALA A 305 -16.04 -9.36 -7.40
C ALA A 305 -16.48 -7.89 -7.40
N ARG A 306 -17.57 -7.57 -6.71
CA ARG A 306 -18.11 -6.20 -6.54
C ARG A 306 -17.25 -5.31 -5.63
N LEU A 307 -16.32 -5.87 -4.87
CA LEU A 307 -15.33 -5.12 -4.09
C LEU A 307 -14.12 -4.67 -4.94
N PHE A 308 -14.07 -5.04 -6.24
CA PHE A 308 -12.99 -4.71 -7.17
C PHE A 308 -13.33 -3.64 -8.20
#